data_AF-A0A397JMQ6-F1
#
_entry.id   AF-A0A397JMQ6-F1
#
_cell.length_a   1.000
_cell.length_b   1.000
_cell.length_c   1.000
_cell.angle_alpha   90.00
_cell.angle_beta   90.00
_cell.angle_gamma   90.00
#
_symmetry.space_group_name_H-M   'P 1'
#
loop_
_entity.id
_entity.type
_entity.pdbx_description
1 polymer ?
#
loop_
_entity_poly.entity_id
_entity_poly.type
_entity_poly.pdbx_seq_one_letter_code
_entity_poly.pdbx_strand_id
1 'polypeptide(L)'
;MSIRIYTDGSLIKRDNNNLHVTIMGCGWCALDENNTEFNFSGKVENFASSTHAELMAILTAVYATLKCSRLCIFTDSQAAINAIANASVNLRKAHRKLKNWTLIKVIEK
;
A
#
# COMPACT_ATOMS: atom_id res chain seq x y z
N MET A 1 18.54 6.76 -11.20
CA MET A 1 17.17 7.29 -11.32
C MET A 1 16.41 6.97 -10.04
N SER A 2 15.95 8.00 -9.35
CA SER A 2 15.18 7.87 -8.10
C SER A 2 13.76 8.36 -8.36
N ILE A 3 12.76 7.50 -8.17
CA ILE A 3 11.36 7.85 -8.41
C ILE A 3 10.73 8.23 -7.08
N ARG A 4 10.11 9.42 -6.99
CA ARG A 4 9.36 9.85 -5.80
C ARG A 4 7.91 9.42 -5.98
N ILE A 5 7.35 8.69 -5.03
CA ILE A 5 5.98 8.18 -5.09
C ILE A 5 5.27 8.52 -3.79
N TYR A 6 4.10 9.12 -3.88
CA TYR A 6 3.21 9.40 -2.75
C TYR A 6 2.05 8.42 -2.83
N THR A 7 1.78 7.68 -1.77
CA THR A 7 0.74 6.65 -1.72
C THR A 7 -0.32 7.01 -0.71
N ASP A 8 -1.58 6.69 -1.02
CA ASP A 8 -2.70 6.85 -0.10
C ASP A 8 -3.68 5.67 -0.25
N GLY A 9 -4.23 5.22 0.89
CA GLY A 9 -5.17 4.14 1.00
C GLY A 9 -6.38 4.55 1.83
N SER A 10 -7.58 4.48 1.25
CA SER A 10 -8.81 4.86 1.93
C SER A 10 -9.71 3.66 2.22
N LEU A 11 -10.48 3.74 3.31
CA LEU A 11 -11.50 2.79 3.68
C LEU A 11 -12.79 3.54 3.99
N ILE A 12 -13.83 3.30 3.17
CA ILE A 12 -15.16 3.84 3.39
C ILE A 12 -16.05 2.69 3.86
N LYS A 13 -16.63 2.85 5.06
CA LYS A 13 -17.70 1.99 5.57
C LYS A 13 -19.02 2.72 5.39
N ARG A 14 -19.95 2.11 4.66
CA ARG A 14 -21.32 2.60 4.50
C ARG A 14 -22.28 1.58 5.09
N ASP A 15 -23.01 2.03 6.10
CA ASP A 15 -24.14 1.30 6.66
C ASP A 15 -25.42 1.84 6.02
N ASN A 16 -26.10 1.01 5.25
CA ASN A 16 -27.38 1.39 4.64
C ASN A 16 -28.39 0.27 4.87
N ASN A 17 -29.39 0.49 5.72
CA ASN A 17 -30.57 -0.35 5.99
C ASN A 17 -30.43 -1.83 5.58
N ASN A 18 -29.52 -2.56 6.24
CA ASN A 18 -29.19 -4.00 6.12
C ASN A 18 -28.05 -4.42 5.17
N LEU A 19 -27.36 -3.49 4.48
CA LEU A 19 -26.18 -3.80 3.68
C LEU A 19 -24.94 -3.07 4.23
N HIS A 20 -24.00 -3.83 4.79
CA HIS A 20 -22.73 -3.30 5.28
C HIS A 20 -21.73 -3.26 4.12
N VAL A 21 -21.72 -2.16 3.37
CA VAL A 21 -20.83 -2.00 2.20
C VAL A 21 -19.51 -1.42 2.66
N THR A 22 -18.43 -2.14 2.40
CA THR A 22 -17.08 -1.68 2.69
C THR A 22 -16.29 -1.52 1.39
N ILE A 23 -15.87 -0.29 1.10
CA ILE A 23 -15.11 0.05 -0.11
C ILE A 23 -13.73 0.49 0.32
N MET A 24 -12.70 -0.10 -0.28
CA MET A 24 -11.33 0.38 -0.13
C MET A 24 -10.83 0.96 -1.44
N GLY A 25 -10.15 2.10 -1.35
CA GLY A 25 -9.40 2.68 -2.45
C GLY A 25 -7.90 2.57 -2.17
N CYS A 26 -7.11 2.33 -3.20
CA CYS A 26 -5.67 2.50 -3.15
C CYS A 26 -5.23 3.38 -4.31
N GLY A 27 -4.25 4.25 -4.08
CA GLY A 27 -3.77 5.15 -5.11
C GLY A 27 -2.37 5.65 -4.82
N TRP A 28 -1.72 6.12 -5.88
CA TRP A 28 -0.42 6.75 -5.77
C TRP A 28 -0.20 7.76 -6.89
N CYS A 29 0.67 8.72 -6.60
CA CYS A 29 1.16 9.75 -7.50
C CYS A 29 2.69 9.66 -7.53
N ALA A 30 3.26 9.45 -8.71
CA ALA A 30 4.70 9.37 -8.92
C ALA A 30 5.18 10.60 -9.69
N LEU A 31 6.32 11.15 -9.26
CA LEU A 31 7.01 12.24 -9.92
C LEU A 31 8.36 11.76 -10.44
N ASP A 32 8.61 12.00 -11.71
CA ASP A 32 9.94 11.81 -12.30
C ASP A 32 10.89 12.97 -11.94
N GLU A 33 12.09 12.96 -12.54
CA GLU A 33 13.12 13.99 -12.34
C GLU A 33 12.72 15.36 -12.91
N ASN A 34 11.78 15.39 -13.87
CA ASN A 34 11.24 16.60 -14.50
C ASN A 34 9.92 17.06 -13.84
N ASN A 35 9.50 16.43 -12.75
CA ASN A 35 8.19 16.60 -12.11
C ASN A 35 7.00 16.28 -13.03
N THR A 36 7.19 15.39 -14.01
CA THR A 36 6.07 14.77 -14.73
C THR A 36 5.32 13.87 -13.77
N GLU A 37 4.01 14.04 -13.73
CA GLU A 37 3.11 13.34 -12.82
C GLU A 37 2.52 12.08 -13.47
N PHE A 38 2.60 10.96 -12.74
CA PHE A 38 1.98 9.69 -13.11
C PHE A 38 1.10 9.22 -11.96
N ASN A 39 -0.18 8.99 -12.25
CA ASN A 39 -1.16 8.67 -11.23
C ASN A 39 -1.78 7.30 -11.44
N PHE A 40 -2.09 6.66 -10.33
CA PHE A 40 -2.87 5.43 -10.29
C PHE A 40 -3.93 5.55 -9.20
N SER A 41 -5.12 5.03 -9.51
CA SER A 41 -6.17 4.80 -8.52
C SER A 41 -6.85 3.47 -8.81
N GLY A 42 -7.20 2.75 -7.76
CA GLY A 42 -7.80 1.44 -7.84
C GLY A 42 -8.75 1.18 -6.67
N LYS A 43 -9.70 0.28 -6.91
CA LYS A 43 -10.58 -0.25 -5.87
C LYS A 43 -10.02 -1.58 -5.37
N VAL A 44 -9.96 -1.75 -4.06
CA VAL A 44 -9.62 -3.02 -3.41
C VAL A 44 -10.88 -3.63 -2.80
N GLU A 45 -11.08 -4.92 -3.04
CA GLU A 45 -12.20 -5.68 -2.51
C GLU A 45 -11.71 -6.79 -1.58
N ASN A 46 -12.58 -7.21 -0.65
CA ASN A 46 -12.30 -8.18 0.40
C ASN A 46 -11.30 -7.71 1.46
N PHE A 47 -11.25 -8.38 2.61
CA PHE A 47 -10.30 -8.13 3.71
C PHE A 47 -10.18 -6.66 4.16
N ALA A 48 -11.33 -6.03 4.38
CA ALA A 48 -11.40 -4.59 4.63
C ALA A 48 -10.62 -4.11 5.86
N SER A 49 -9.59 -3.29 5.63
CA SER A 49 -8.93 -2.48 6.66
C SER A 49 -8.16 -1.33 6.01
N SER A 50 -8.08 -0.17 6.68
CA SER A 50 -7.33 0.98 6.15
C SER A 50 -5.87 0.60 5.90
N THR A 51 -5.24 -0.16 6.80
CA THR A 51 -3.87 -0.66 6.61
C THR A 51 -3.73 -1.56 5.38
N HIS A 52 -4.76 -2.33 5.00
CA HIS A 52 -4.73 -3.14 3.79
C HIS A 52 -4.82 -2.27 2.52
N ALA A 53 -5.67 -1.24 2.53
CA ALA A 53 -5.75 -0.26 1.44
C ALA A 53 -4.39 0.44 1.21
N GLU A 54 -3.74 0.85 2.29
CA GLU A 54 -2.42 1.50 2.28
C GLU A 54 -1.32 0.57 1.77
N LEU A 55 -1.26 -0.66 2.28
CA LEU A 55 -0.31 -1.66 1.79
C LEU A 55 -0.55 -2.02 0.32
N MET A 56 -1.78 -1.99 -0.16
CA MET A 56 -2.10 -2.17 -1.58
C MET A 56 -1.63 -1.00 -2.43
N ALA A 57 -1.73 0.25 -1.94
CA ALA A 57 -1.18 1.41 -2.62
C ALA A 57 0.34 1.32 -2.80
N ILE A 58 1.05 0.89 -1.73
CA ILE A 58 2.50 0.64 -1.77
C ILE A 58 2.83 -0.50 -2.74
N LEU A 59 2.09 -1.61 -2.66
CA LEU A 59 2.32 -2.77 -3.52
C LEU A 59 2.17 -2.43 -5.00
N THR A 60 1.08 -1.75 -5.38
CA THR A 60 0.86 -1.40 -6.78
C THR A 60 1.88 -0.37 -7.28
N ALA A 61 2.34 0.55 -6.42
CA ALA A 61 3.43 1.45 -6.74
C ALA A 61 4.74 0.72 -7.05
N VAL A 62 5.12 -0.26 -6.21
CA VAL A 62 6.31 -1.10 -6.46
C VAL A 62 6.17 -1.85 -7.79
N TYR A 63 5.01 -2.44 -8.06
CA TYR A 63 4.76 -3.22 -9.27
C TYR A 63 4.71 -2.38 -10.56
N ALA A 64 4.31 -1.12 -10.48
CA ALA A 64 4.25 -0.22 -11.63
C ALA A 64 5.63 0.30 -12.07
N THR A 65 6.68 0.05 -11.27
CA THR A 65 8.03 0.58 -11.54
C THR A 65 8.95 -0.49 -12.15
N LEU A 66 9.88 -0.05 -12.99
CA LEU A 66 10.87 -0.93 -13.60
C LEU A 66 11.79 -1.54 -12.54
N LYS A 67 12.13 -2.82 -12.73
CA LYS A 67 13.12 -3.53 -11.91
C LYS A 67 14.43 -2.74 -11.86
N CYS A 68 15.08 -2.74 -10.69
CA CYS A 68 16.33 -2.02 -10.39
C CYS A 68 16.23 -0.50 -10.25
N SER A 69 15.02 0.08 -10.20
CA SER A 69 14.82 1.49 -9.85
C SER A 69 14.92 1.69 -8.33
N ARG A 70 15.48 2.82 -7.90
CA ARG A 70 15.41 3.24 -6.49
C ARG A 70 14.10 3.99 -6.28
N LEU A 71 13.25 3.49 -5.40
CA LEU A 71 11.95 4.10 -5.08
C LEU A 71 12.01 4.84 -3.75
N CYS A 72 11.53 6.07 -3.73
CA CYS A 72 11.27 6.84 -2.52
C CYS A 72 9.76 6.92 -2.34
N ILE A 73 9.20 6.02 -1.53
CA ILE A 73 7.75 5.94 -1.26
C ILE A 73 7.43 6.73 0.02
N PHE A 74 6.48 7.66 -0.10
CA PHE A 74 5.98 8.51 0.97
C PHE A 74 4.53 8.11 1.27
N THR A 75 4.26 7.78 2.53
CA THR A 75 2.93 7.48 3.07
C THR A 75 2.82 8.12 4.45
N ASP A 76 1.64 8.62 4.81
CA ASP A 76 1.31 9.08 6.16
C ASP A 76 0.81 7.92 7.06
N SER A 77 0.67 6.71 6.51
CA SER A 77 0.20 5.54 7.23
C SER A 77 1.29 4.91 8.10
N GLN A 78 1.40 5.39 9.35
CA GLN A 78 2.32 4.80 10.34
C GLN A 78 2.05 3.30 10.56
N ALA A 79 0.80 2.85 10.40
CA ALA A 79 0.44 1.44 10.48
C ALA A 79 1.09 0.61 9.36
N ALA A 80 1.10 1.10 8.12
CA ALA A 80 1.76 0.44 7.00
C ALA A 80 3.29 0.43 7.18
N ILE A 81 3.88 1.56 7.58
CA ILE A 81 5.31 1.69 7.89
C ILE A 81 5.71 0.66 8.95
N ASN A 82 4.98 0.59 10.06
CA ASN A 82 5.26 -0.35 11.14
C ASN A 82 5.10 -1.81 10.67
N ALA A 83 4.11 -2.10 9.82
CA ALA A 83 3.90 -3.46 9.31
C ALA A 83 5.08 -3.95 8.45
N ILE A 84 5.59 -3.09 7.57
CA ILE A 84 6.77 -3.37 6.72
C ILE A 84 8.03 -3.47 7.59
N ALA A 85 8.29 -2.48 8.44
CA ALA A 85 9.48 -2.45 9.31
C ALA A 85 9.56 -3.68 10.25
N ASN A 86 8.41 -4.15 10.76
CA ASN A 86 8.38 -5.36 11.58
C ASN A 86 8.74 -6.62 10.77
N ALA A 87 8.37 -6.67 9.49
CA ALA A 87 8.66 -7.79 8.61
C ALA A 87 10.12 -7.84 8.17
N SER A 88 10.73 -6.68 7.89
CA SER A 88 12.16 -6.60 7.54
C SER A 88 13.07 -7.02 8.69
N VAL A 89 12.68 -6.74 9.94
CA VAL A 89 13.45 -7.14 11.14
C VAL A 89 13.32 -8.63 11.45
N ASN A 90 12.11 -9.20 11.38
CA ASN A 90 11.90 -10.62 11.66
C ASN A 90 10.73 -11.21 10.87
N LEU A 91 11.06 -11.71 9.69
CA LEU A 91 10.15 -12.31 8.74
C LEU A 91 9.28 -13.43 9.33
N ARG A 92 9.86 -14.31 10.17
CA ARG A 92 9.13 -15.45 10.77
C ARG A 92 8.14 -15.00 11.85
N LYS A 93 8.51 -14.00 12.65
CA LYS A 93 7.64 -13.43 13.69
C LYS A 93 6.53 -12.59 13.07
N ALA A 94 6.83 -11.86 12.01
CA ALA A 94 5.87 -11.08 11.24
C ALA A 94 4.81 -11.98 10.60
N HIS A 95 5.21 -13.10 9.98
CA HIS A 95 4.27 -14.09 9.43
C HIS A 95 3.22 -14.57 10.45
N ARG A 96 3.64 -14.78 11.70
CA ARG A 96 2.72 -15.24 12.77
C ARG A 96 1.77 -14.17 13.28
N LYS A 97 2.11 -12.88 13.16
CA LYS A 97 1.39 -11.78 13.83
C LYS A 97 0.61 -10.86 12.89
N LEU A 98 1.03 -10.72 11.64
CA LEU A 98 0.47 -9.73 10.73
C LEU A 98 -0.66 -10.33 9.90
N LYS A 99 -1.87 -9.78 10.06
CA LYS A 99 -3.03 -10.16 9.23
C LYS A 99 -2.77 -9.93 7.72
N ASN A 100 -2.02 -8.88 7.38
CA ASN A 100 -1.69 -8.52 6.00
C ASN A 100 -0.37 -9.14 5.50
N TRP A 101 0.06 -10.26 6.09
CA TRP A 101 1.34 -10.90 5.80
C TRP A 101 1.62 -11.11 4.31
N THR A 102 0.63 -11.57 3.54
CA THR A 102 0.79 -11.88 2.12
C THR A 102 1.24 -10.66 1.31
N LEU A 103 0.69 -9.47 1.59
CA LEU A 103 1.08 -8.24 0.91
C LEU A 103 2.51 -7.84 1.28
N ILE A 104 2.82 -7.90 2.57
CA ILE A 104 4.12 -7.47 3.11
C ILE A 104 5.25 -8.36 2.58
N LYS A 105 5.01 -9.68 2.51
CA LYS A 105 5.98 -10.62 1.94
C LYS A 105 6.31 -10.33 0.48
N VAL A 106 5.37 -9.78 -0.28
CA VAL A 106 5.56 -9.42 -1.69
C VAL A 106 6.27 -8.08 -1.84
N ILE A 107 6.03 -7.13 -0.92
CA ILE A 107 6.71 -5.83 -0.91
C ILE A 107 8.20 -5.96 -0.55
N GLU A 108 8.57 -6.86 0.35
CA GLU A 108 9.96 -7.10 0.78
C GLU A 108 10.84 -7.88 -0.23
N LYS A 109 10.32 -8.21 -1.42
CA LYS A 109 11.02 -9.01 -2.43
C LYS A 109 11.74 -8.16 -3.47
#